data_AF-A0AAD2EAY4-F1
#
_entry.id   AF-A0AAD2EAY4-F1
#
_cell.length_a   1.000
_cell.length_b   1.000
_cell.length_c   1.000
_cell.angle_alpha   90.00
_cell.angle_beta   90.00
_cell.angle_gamma   90.00
#
_symmetry.space_group_name_H-M   'P 1'
#
loop_
_entity.id
_entity.type
_entity.pdbx_description
1 polymer ?
#
loop_
_entity_poly.entity_id
_entity_poly.type
_entity_poly.pdbx_seq_one_letter_code
_entity_poly.pdbx_strand_id
1 'polypeptide(L)'
;MGPWVPLQYDVATPMDGAIVAPIQRWDDRMSAVTPDEDIFYCVGLLHSGSFDDWQDLDNQNKEILEFCDRAGIKMKQYLPHYKSKEDWIKHFGSKWNNFLERKAQFDPRMILSPGQKIFNSV
;
A
#
# COMPACT_ATOMS: atom_id res chain seq x y z
N MET A 1 -50.11 15.29 1.28
CA MET A 1 -49.28 14.12 0.90
C MET A 1 -48.57 14.50 -0.39
N GLY A 2 -47.29 14.84 -0.32
CA GLY A 2 -46.49 15.09 -1.53
C GLY A 2 -46.04 13.76 -2.15
N PRO A 3 -45.81 13.70 -3.47
CA PRO A 3 -45.41 12.46 -4.11
C PRO A 3 -44.00 12.06 -3.66
N TRP A 4 -43.84 10.77 -3.37
CA TRP A 4 -42.55 10.11 -3.22
C TRP A 4 -41.75 10.26 -4.52
N VAL A 5 -40.59 10.92 -4.45
CA VAL A 5 -39.57 10.80 -5.48
C VAL A 5 -38.70 9.61 -5.08
N PRO A 6 -38.66 8.51 -5.86
CA PRO A 6 -37.69 7.47 -5.59
C PRO A 6 -36.31 8.07 -5.83
N LEU A 7 -35.46 8.07 -4.79
CA LEU A 7 -34.03 8.20 -4.99
C LEU A 7 -33.62 6.97 -5.81
N GLN A 8 -33.42 7.15 -7.12
CA GLN A 8 -32.61 6.23 -7.90
C GLN A 8 -31.23 6.26 -7.27
N TYR A 9 -30.91 5.25 -6.48
CA TYR A 9 -29.52 4.94 -6.17
C TYR A 9 -28.89 4.52 -7.49
N ASP A 10 -28.18 5.47 -8.10
CA ASP A 10 -27.42 5.20 -9.30
C ASP A 10 -26.25 4.29 -8.91
N VAL A 11 -26.17 3.10 -9.52
CA VAL A 11 -25.15 2.07 -9.22
C VAL A 11 -23.74 2.52 -9.69
N ALA A 12 -23.63 3.76 -10.18
CA ALA A 12 -22.43 4.34 -10.77
C ALA A 12 -21.79 5.47 -9.94
N THR A 13 -22.17 5.68 -8.67
CA THR A 13 -21.39 6.59 -7.81
C THR A 13 -20.17 5.83 -7.27
N PRO A 14 -18.92 6.22 -7.59
CA PRO A 14 -17.73 5.66 -6.94
C PRO A 14 -17.90 5.80 -5.43
N MET A 15 -17.80 4.70 -4.68
CA MET A 15 -17.65 4.80 -3.24
C MET A 15 -16.22 5.24 -2.96
N ASP A 16 -15.98 6.54 -2.98
CA ASP A 16 -14.71 7.12 -2.54
C ASP A 16 -14.69 7.15 -1.01
N GLY A 17 -14.07 6.12 -0.43
CA GLY A 17 -13.91 5.98 1.01
C GLY A 17 -12.48 6.29 1.45
N ALA A 18 -12.34 6.99 2.58
CA ALA A 18 -11.08 7.09 3.29
C ALA A 18 -11.21 6.42 4.67
N ILE A 19 -10.28 5.53 4.99
CA ILE A 19 -10.13 4.95 6.33
C ILE A 19 -8.96 5.64 6.99
N VAL A 20 -9.17 6.16 8.19
CA VAL A 20 -8.09 6.67 9.06
C VAL A 20 -8.29 6.10 10.45
N ALA A 21 -7.39 5.21 10.87
CA ALA A 21 -7.50 4.54 12.16
C ALA A 21 -6.13 4.38 12.83
N PRO A 22 -6.03 4.59 14.15
CA PRO A 22 -4.80 4.33 14.88
C PRO A 22 -4.57 2.83 15.01
N ILE A 23 -3.31 2.41 14.89
CA ILE A 23 -2.85 1.04 15.05
C ILE A 23 -1.67 1.05 16.02
N GLN A 24 -1.66 0.10 16.97
CA GLN A 24 -0.52 -0.12 17.84
C GLN A 24 0.59 -0.88 17.11
N ARG A 25 1.85 -0.65 17.51
CA ARG A 25 3.03 -1.32 16.96
C ARG A 25 2.87 -2.84 16.91
N TRP A 26 3.32 -3.45 15.80
CA TRP A 26 3.29 -4.89 15.60
C TRP A 26 4.61 -5.55 16.05
N ASP A 27 4.59 -6.87 16.22
CA ASP A 27 5.80 -7.65 16.53
C ASP A 27 6.85 -7.50 15.43
N ASP A 28 8.00 -6.93 15.79
CA ASP A 28 9.04 -6.57 14.83
C ASP A 28 9.75 -7.78 14.21
N ARG A 29 9.59 -8.97 14.81
CA ARG A 29 10.12 -10.23 14.24
C ARG A 29 9.43 -10.61 12.94
N MET A 30 8.23 -10.11 12.69
CA MET A 30 7.46 -10.35 11.47
C MET A 30 8.06 -9.60 10.27
N SER A 31 7.79 -10.09 9.06
CA SER A 31 8.25 -9.44 7.82
C SER A 31 7.45 -8.18 7.45
N ALA A 32 6.33 -7.90 8.15
CA ALA A 32 5.58 -6.66 7.95
C ALA A 32 6.44 -5.44 8.31
N VAL A 33 6.31 -4.40 7.49
CA VAL A 33 7.03 -3.13 7.65
C VAL A 33 6.03 -2.07 8.10
N THR A 34 6.31 -1.46 9.24
CA THR A 34 5.50 -0.38 9.84
C THR A 34 6.39 0.82 10.15
N PRO A 35 5.82 2.02 10.35
CA PRO A 35 6.57 3.16 10.89
C PRO A 35 7.19 2.82 12.26
N ASP A 36 8.32 3.44 12.59
CA ASP A 36 9.01 3.22 13.88
C ASP A 36 8.39 4.07 14.99
N GLU A 37 7.11 3.81 15.26
CA GLU A 37 6.29 4.52 16.24
C GLU A 37 5.44 3.52 17.02
N ASP A 38 5.13 3.80 18.29
CA ASP A 38 4.31 2.93 19.13
C ASP A 38 2.84 2.90 18.69
N ILE A 39 2.37 4.01 18.14
CA ILE A 39 1.05 4.17 17.52
C ILE A 39 1.28 4.86 16.18
N PHE A 40 0.77 4.28 15.11
CA PHE A 40 0.76 4.89 13.77
C PHE A 40 -0.64 4.82 13.17
N TYR A 41 -0.92 5.65 12.17
CA TYR A 41 -2.23 5.65 11.52
C TYR A 41 -2.20 4.82 10.25
N CYS A 42 -3.15 3.89 10.12
CA CYS A 42 -3.49 3.31 8.83
C CYS A 42 -4.37 4.30 8.08
N VAL A 43 -3.89 4.73 6.91
CA VAL A 43 -4.64 5.58 5.99
C VAL A 43 -4.89 4.78 4.72
N GLY A 44 -6.15 4.48 4.42
CA GLY A 44 -6.57 3.78 3.21
C GLY A 44 -7.42 4.69 2.36
N LEU A 45 -6.91 5.07 1.18
CA LEU A 45 -7.68 5.77 0.15
C LEU A 45 -8.24 4.73 -0.81
N LEU A 46 -9.54 4.43 -0.67
CA LEU A 46 -10.21 3.35 -1.36
C LEU A 46 -10.96 3.90 -2.58
N HIS A 47 -10.18 4.33 -3.57
CA HIS A 47 -10.72 4.86 -4.82
C HIS A 47 -11.38 3.76 -5.65
N SER A 48 -12.55 4.06 -6.23
CA SER A 48 -13.18 3.21 -7.23
C SER A 48 -12.96 3.82 -8.61
N GLY A 49 -12.01 3.29 -9.36
CA GLY A 49 -11.70 3.77 -10.72
C GLY A 49 -12.49 3.04 -11.81
N SER A 50 -12.72 3.74 -12.91
CA SER A 50 -13.19 3.22 -14.19
C SER A 50 -12.02 3.10 -15.20
N PHE A 51 -12.30 2.60 -16.41
CA PHE A 51 -11.28 2.50 -17.46
C PHE A 51 -10.78 3.87 -17.95
N ASP A 52 -11.54 4.94 -17.74
CA ASP A 52 -11.24 6.27 -18.28
C ASP A 52 -10.53 7.18 -17.27
N ASP A 53 -10.60 6.88 -15.97
CA ASP A 53 -10.11 7.75 -14.88
C ASP A 53 -8.92 7.17 -14.07
N TRP A 54 -8.47 5.94 -14.34
CA TRP A 54 -7.45 5.29 -13.52
C TRP A 54 -6.11 6.05 -13.50
N GLN A 55 -5.80 6.78 -14.58
CA GLN A 55 -4.60 7.63 -14.67
C GLN A 55 -4.70 8.83 -13.72
N ASP A 56 -5.90 9.42 -13.66
CA ASP A 56 -6.40 10.35 -12.64
C ASP A 56 -5.90 9.99 -11.24
N LEU A 57 -6.38 8.82 -10.82
CA LEU A 57 -6.17 8.25 -9.49
C LEU A 57 -4.71 7.85 -9.26
N ASP A 58 -4.04 7.27 -10.26
CA ASP A 58 -2.62 6.90 -10.15
C ASP A 58 -1.72 8.14 -10.01
N ASN A 59 -2.04 9.24 -10.69
CA ASN A 59 -1.32 10.50 -10.55
C ASN A 59 -1.56 11.13 -9.18
N GLN A 60 -2.79 11.16 -8.69
CA GLN A 60 -3.10 11.64 -7.34
C GLN A 60 -2.35 10.83 -6.27
N ASN A 61 -2.29 9.50 -6.40
CA ASN A 61 -1.53 8.65 -5.48
C ASN A 61 -0.03 8.99 -5.48
N LYS A 62 0.56 9.29 -6.65
CA LYS A 62 1.97 9.73 -6.74
C LYS A 62 2.18 11.07 -6.05
N GLU A 63 1.31 12.04 -6.27
CA GLU A 63 1.39 13.37 -5.64
C GLU A 63 1.35 13.28 -4.10
N ILE A 64 0.52 12.38 -3.55
CA ILE A 64 0.45 12.12 -2.11
C ILE A 64 1.77 11.54 -1.59
N LEU A 65 2.33 10.55 -2.29
CA LEU A 65 3.62 9.95 -1.91
C LEU A 65 4.77 10.97 -1.98
N GLU A 66 4.81 11.79 -3.02
CA GLU A 66 5.78 12.88 -3.18
C GLU A 66 5.62 13.95 -2.10
N PHE A 67 4.39 14.29 -1.73
CA PHE A 67 4.14 15.17 -0.60
C PHE A 67 4.70 14.58 0.70
N CYS A 68 4.43 13.31 0.99
CA CYS A 68 4.97 12.65 2.18
C CYS A 68 6.50 12.68 2.21
N ASP A 69 7.16 12.41 1.08
CA ASP A 69 8.63 12.44 0.98
C ASP A 69 9.18 13.86 1.22
N ARG A 70 8.62 14.88 0.54
CA ARG A 70 9.03 16.29 0.71
C ARG A 70 8.79 16.83 2.11
N ALA A 71 7.69 16.43 2.75
CA ALA A 71 7.35 16.81 4.12
C ALA A 71 8.17 16.03 5.17
N GLY A 72 8.98 15.04 4.75
CA GLY A 72 9.76 14.21 5.65
C GLY A 72 8.94 13.18 6.44
N ILE A 73 7.68 12.96 6.05
CA ILE A 73 6.79 11.97 6.67
C ILE A 73 7.32 10.57 6.37
N LYS A 74 7.68 9.81 7.42
CA LYS A 74 8.27 8.47 7.30
C LYS A 74 7.21 7.39 7.10
N MET A 75 6.33 7.59 6.11
CA MET A 75 5.25 6.66 5.80
C MET A 75 5.79 5.32 5.27
N LYS A 76 5.02 4.25 5.50
CA LYS A 76 5.23 2.93 4.89
C LYS A 76 3.95 2.56 4.15
N GLN A 77 4.06 2.26 2.86
CA GLN A 77 2.93 1.77 2.08
C GLN A 77 2.52 0.38 2.59
N TYR A 78 1.24 0.21 2.89
CA TYR A 78 0.62 -1.09 3.12
C TYR A 78 0.13 -1.64 1.78
N LEU A 79 0.37 -2.94 1.50
CA LEU A 79 0.20 -3.55 0.17
C LEU A 79 0.95 -2.82 -0.96
N PRO A 80 2.26 -2.56 -0.81
CA PRO A 80 3.02 -1.79 -1.78
C PRO A 80 3.16 -2.53 -3.13
N HIS A 81 3.21 -1.76 -4.21
CA HIS A 81 3.58 -2.27 -5.53
C HIS A 81 4.80 -1.52 -6.06
N TYR A 82 5.98 -1.94 -5.61
CA TYR A 82 7.25 -1.43 -6.12
C TYR A 82 7.71 -2.19 -7.37
N LYS A 83 8.41 -1.47 -8.25
CA LYS A 83 8.88 -2.01 -9.54
C LYS A 83 10.38 -2.34 -9.55
N SER A 84 11.14 -1.86 -8.55
CA SER A 84 12.58 -2.05 -8.44
C SER A 84 12.97 -2.72 -7.13
N LYS A 85 14.12 -3.40 -7.14
CA LYS A 85 14.68 -4.01 -5.93
C LYS A 85 15.12 -2.93 -4.94
N GLU A 86 15.59 -1.81 -5.43
CA GLU A 86 16.05 -0.65 -4.67
C GLU A 86 14.90 -0.05 -3.85
N ASP A 87 13.71 0.07 -4.45
CA ASP A 87 12.51 0.51 -3.75
C ASP A 87 12.10 -0.48 -2.65
N TRP A 88 12.22 -1.78 -2.91
CA TRP A 88 11.98 -2.82 -1.90
C TRP A 88 13.01 -2.75 -0.76
N ILE A 89 14.29 -2.53 -1.06
CA ILE A 89 15.34 -2.31 -0.05
C ILE A 89 14.98 -1.08 0.81
N LYS A 90 14.60 0.04 0.19
CA LYS A 90 14.16 1.26 0.89
C LYS A 90 12.93 1.00 1.76
N HIS A 91 11.97 0.21 1.26
CA HIS A 91 10.77 -0.17 2.00
C HIS A 91 11.13 -0.97 3.25
N PHE A 92 11.83 -2.10 3.11
CA PHE A 92 12.20 -2.97 4.22
C PHE A 92 13.20 -2.33 5.19
N GLY A 93 14.07 -1.43 4.71
CA GLY A 93 15.07 -0.76 5.53
C GLY A 93 15.96 -1.77 6.28
N SER A 94 16.06 -1.61 7.60
CA SER A 94 16.85 -2.50 8.47
C SER A 94 16.42 -3.97 8.43
N LYS A 95 15.17 -4.27 8.04
CA LYS A 95 14.65 -5.65 7.92
C LYS A 95 15.13 -6.39 6.67
N TRP A 96 15.73 -5.70 5.70
CA TRP A 96 16.04 -6.26 4.39
C TRP A 96 16.92 -7.52 4.47
N ASN A 97 17.96 -7.51 5.30
CA ASN A 97 18.86 -8.66 5.43
C ASN A 97 18.16 -9.89 6.01
N ASN A 98 17.35 -9.72 7.07
CA ASN A 98 16.55 -10.81 7.64
C ASN A 98 15.54 -11.34 6.62
N PHE A 99 14.96 -10.47 5.79
CA PHE A 99 14.04 -10.89 4.73
C PHE A 99 14.74 -11.71 3.64
N LEU A 100 15.96 -11.32 3.24
CA LEU A 100 16.82 -12.07 2.32
C LEU A 100 17.18 -13.45 2.86
N GLU A 101 17.60 -13.54 4.12
CA GLU A 101 17.95 -14.81 4.76
C GLU A 101 16.77 -15.78 4.77
N ARG A 102 15.58 -15.28 5.14
CA ARG A 102 14.34 -16.06 5.09
C ARG A 102 13.99 -16.48 3.67
N LYS A 103 14.18 -15.60 2.67
CA LYS A 103 13.95 -15.96 1.27
C LYS A 103 14.86 -17.10 0.84
N ALA A 104 16.16 -17.04 1.18
CA ALA A 104 17.11 -18.10 0.87
C ALA A 104 16.76 -19.43 1.58
N GLN A 105 16.27 -19.36 2.82
CA GLN A 105 15.88 -20.53 3.59
C GLN A 105 14.61 -21.20 3.06
N PHE A 106 13.57 -20.43 2.72
CA PHE A 106 12.23 -20.94 2.45
C PHE A 106 11.82 -20.94 0.97
N ASP A 107 12.49 -20.16 0.12
CA ASP A 107 12.30 -20.16 -1.34
C ASP A 107 13.61 -19.89 -2.09
N PRO A 108 14.59 -20.81 -1.98
CA PRO A 108 15.91 -20.65 -2.61
C PRO A 108 15.86 -20.57 -4.14
N ARG A 109 14.78 -21.05 -4.77
CA ARG A 109 14.59 -21.01 -6.22
C ARG A 109 13.81 -19.78 -6.69
N MET A 110 13.39 -18.91 -5.76
CA MET A 110 12.66 -17.66 -6.06
C MET A 110 11.39 -17.87 -6.89
N ILE A 111 10.66 -18.96 -6.65
CA ILE A 111 9.47 -19.33 -7.43
C ILE A 111 8.17 -18.80 -6.81
N LEU A 112 8.19 -18.40 -5.54
CA LEU A 112 6.98 -17.99 -4.82
C LEU A 112 6.69 -16.52 -5.04
N SER A 113 5.43 -16.24 -5.42
CA SER A 113 4.85 -14.90 -5.55
C SER A 113 5.64 -13.91 -6.45
N PRO A 114 6.00 -14.29 -7.69
CA PRO A 114 6.79 -13.43 -8.59
C PRO A 114 6.10 -12.09 -8.90
N GLY A 115 4.76 -12.03 -8.80
CA GLY A 115 3.99 -10.79 -8.98
C GLY A 115 4.33 -9.66 -7.98
N GLN A 116 4.94 -9.99 -6.84
CA GLN A 116 5.45 -9.00 -5.88
C GLN A 116 6.70 -8.29 -6.38
N LYS A 117 7.42 -8.85 -7.37
CA LYS A 117 8.62 -8.26 -7.99
C LYS A 117 9.73 -7.91 -7.00
N ILE A 118 9.79 -8.58 -5.86
CA ILE A 118 10.90 -8.44 -4.89
C ILE A 118 12.11 -9.27 -5.35
N PHE A 119 11.83 -10.50 -5.80
CA PHE A 119 12.81 -11.45 -6.29
C PHE A 119 12.27 -12.07 -7.58
N ASN A 120 13.12 -12.13 -8.60
CA ASN A 120 12.82 -12.80 -9.84
C ASN A 120 13.69 -14.06 -9.91
N SER A 121 13.13 -15.17 -10.38
CA SER A 121 13.95 -16.29 -10.82
C SER A 121 14.88 -15.79 -11.94
N VAL A 122 16.14 -16.18 -11.87
CA VAL A 122 17.07 -16.06 -13.01
C VAL A 122 16.51 -16.84 -14.19
#